data_AF-A0A967GN37-F1
#
_entry.id   AF-A0A967GN37-F1
#
_cell.length_a   1.000
_cell.length_b   1.000
_cell.length_c   1.000
_cell.angle_alpha   90.00
_cell.angle_beta   90.00
_cell.angle_gamma   90.00
#
_symmetry.space_group_name_H-M   'P 1'
#
loop_
_entity.id
_entity.type
_entity.pdbx_description
1 polymer ?
#
loop_
_entity_poly.entity_id
_entity_poly.type
_entity_poly.pdbx_seq_one_letter_code
_entity_poly.pdbx_strand_id
1 'polypeptide(L)'
;EAARELRYQRFEEIAARIGAHRIALGHNLNDQAETFMMRLLRGSGPGGLTGIPPVRGHIIRPLMCLSREQIEGYLEQEGIAFVVDSSNEKDVYLR
;
A
#
# COMPACT_ATOMS: atom_id res chain seq x y z
N GLU A 1 -13.11 0.10 5.56
CA GLU A 1 -13.37 -0.18 4.14
C GLU A 1 -13.74 1.05 3.32
N ALA A 2 -14.79 1.79 3.69
CA ALA A 2 -15.30 2.96 2.93
C ALA A 2 -14.25 4.00 2.50
N ALA A 3 -13.31 4.38 3.38
CA ALA A 3 -12.25 5.34 3.02
C ALA A 3 -11.30 4.81 1.94
N ARG A 4 -11.05 3.49 1.91
CA ARG A 4 -10.23 2.83 0.90
C ARG A 4 -10.95 2.81 -0.44
N GLU A 5 -12.23 2.45 -0.45
CA GLU A 5 -13.05 2.43 -1.67
C GLU A 5 -13.15 3.82 -2.30
N LEU A 6 -13.46 4.85 -1.51
CA LEU A 6 -13.53 6.22 -1.99
C LEU A 6 -12.20 6.70 -2.58
N ARG A 7 -11.07 6.34 -1.95
CA ARG A 7 -9.73 6.67 -2.47
C ARG A 7 -9.48 6.04 -3.83
N TYR A 8 -9.85 4.78 -4.01
CA TYR A 8 -9.67 4.07 -5.28
C TYR A 8 -10.57 4.67 -6.38
N GLN A 9 -11.84 4.95 -6.06
CA GLN A 9 -12.76 5.64 -6.98
C GLN A 9 -12.17 6.98 -7.45
N ARG A 10 -11.66 7.80 -6.52
CA ARG A 10 -11.02 9.08 -6.88
C ARG A 10 -9.79 8.91 -7.76
N PHE A 11 -8.95 7.90 -7.50
CA PHE A 11 -7.79 7.64 -8.35
C PHE A 11 -8.20 7.20 -9.76
N GLU A 12 -9.23 6.37 -9.89
CA GLU A 12 -9.76 5.93 -11.18
C GLU A 12 -10.38 7.09 -11.97
N GLU A 13 -11.18 7.94 -11.33
CA GLU A 13 -11.74 9.16 -11.93
C GLU A 13 -10.64 10.09 -12.47
N ILE A 14 -9.60 10.34 -11.67
CA ILE A 14 -8.48 11.20 -12.06
C ILE A 14 -7.68 10.56 -13.20
N ALA A 15 -7.40 9.26 -13.12
CA ALA A 15 -6.68 8.54 -14.15
C ALA A 15 -7.40 8.61 -15.50
N ALA A 16 -8.72 8.41 -15.51
CA ALA A 16 -9.55 8.56 -16.71
C ALA A 16 -9.48 9.99 -17.26
N ARG A 17 -9.61 11.00 -16.38
CA ARG A 17 -9.60 12.42 -16.77
C ARG A 17 -8.29 12.86 -17.43
N ILE A 18 -7.15 12.35 -16.98
CA ILE A 18 -5.82 12.72 -17.50
C ILE A 18 -5.27 11.74 -18.54
N GLY A 19 -6.01 10.68 -18.89
CA GLY A 19 -5.55 9.65 -19.82
C GLY A 19 -4.41 8.77 -19.29
N ALA A 20 -4.32 8.58 -17.97
CA ALA A 20 -3.30 7.73 -17.37
C ALA A 20 -3.62 6.23 -17.55
N HIS A 21 -2.62 5.45 -17.95
CA HIS A 21 -2.77 4.01 -18.17
C HIS A 21 -2.64 3.17 -16.89
N ARG A 22 -2.03 3.73 -15.83
CA ARG A 22 -1.70 3.01 -14.59
C ARG A 22 -1.83 3.93 -13.38
N ILE A 23 -2.13 3.33 -12.22
CA ILE A 23 -2.16 3.98 -10.92
C ILE A 23 -1.09 3.31 -10.04
N ALA A 24 -0.05 4.05 -9.67
CA ALA A 24 1.00 3.57 -8.78
C ALA A 24 0.67 3.84 -7.32
N LEU A 25 0.70 2.81 -6.48
CA LEU A 25 0.51 2.92 -5.03
C LEU A 25 1.80 2.55 -4.30
N GLY A 26 2.15 3.30 -3.27
CA GLY A 26 3.38 3.12 -2.47
C GLY A 26 3.35 1.98 -1.47
N HIS A 27 2.72 0.84 -1.79
CA HIS A 27 2.79 -0.33 -0.92
C HIS A 27 4.20 -0.92 -0.97
N ASN A 28 4.71 -1.32 0.18
CA ASN A 28 6.05 -1.85 0.42
C ASN A 28 6.00 -3.21 1.15
N LEU A 29 7.16 -3.76 1.49
CA LEU A 29 7.28 -5.07 2.14
C LEU A 29 6.65 -5.12 3.54
N ASN A 30 6.63 -4.02 4.27
CA ASN A 30 6.00 -3.95 5.59
C ASN A 30 4.47 -4.05 5.45
N ASP A 31 3.86 -3.41 4.43
CA ASP A 31 2.42 -3.55 4.15
C ASP A 31 2.04 -5.01 3.82
N GLN A 32 2.97 -5.75 3.19
CA GLN A 32 2.78 -7.17 2.93
C GLN A 32 2.77 -8.01 4.20
N ALA A 33 3.74 -7.77 5.08
CA ALA A 33 3.82 -8.45 6.36
C ALA A 33 2.57 -8.17 7.21
N GLU A 34 2.12 -6.92 7.26
CA GLU A 34 0.88 -6.52 7.95
C GLU A 34 -0.34 -7.25 7.38
N THR A 35 -0.53 -7.20 6.05
CA THR A 35 -1.65 -7.88 5.39
C THR A 35 -1.63 -9.39 5.62
N PHE A 36 -0.45 -10.00 5.58
CA PHE A 36 -0.27 -11.42 5.84
C PHE A 36 -0.64 -11.78 7.28
N MET A 37 -0.13 -11.04 8.27
CA MET A 37 -0.44 -11.24 9.68
C MET A 37 -1.94 -11.07 9.96
N MET A 38 -2.57 -10.03 9.40
CA MET A 38 -4.02 -9.84 9.56
C MET A 38 -4.81 -11.03 8.99
N ARG A 39 -4.45 -11.51 7.79
CA ARG A 39 -5.14 -12.66 7.16
C ARG A 39 -4.94 -13.94 7.96
N LEU A 40 -3.75 -14.14 8.51
CA LEU A 40 -3.43 -15.26 9.38
C LEU A 40 -4.29 -15.22 10.66
N LEU A 41 -4.35 -14.07 11.34
CA LEU A 41 -5.15 -13.88 12.56
C LEU A 41 -6.65 -14.07 12.33
N ARG A 42 -7.15 -13.76 11.14
CA ARG A 42 -8.55 -13.98 10.74
C ARG A 42 -8.87 -15.45 10.38
N GLY A 43 -7.91 -16.36 10.50
CA GLY A 43 -8.11 -17.79 10.21
C GLY A 43 -8.22 -18.10 8.71
N SER A 44 -7.59 -17.29 7.87
CA SER A 44 -7.59 -17.53 6.42
C SER A 44 -6.86 -18.83 6.07
N GLY A 45 -7.49 -19.72 5.31
CA GLY A 45 -6.83 -20.92 4.77
C GLY A 45 -5.68 -20.59 3.79
N PRO A 46 -4.94 -21.58 3.28
CA PRO A 46 -3.76 -21.37 2.43
C PRO A 46 -3.99 -20.44 1.21
N GLY A 47 -5.18 -20.47 0.61
CA GLY A 47 -5.55 -19.55 -0.48
C GLY A 47 -5.85 -18.11 -0.04
N GLY A 48 -6.21 -17.91 1.23
CA GLY A 48 -6.43 -16.59 1.83
C GLY A 48 -5.16 -15.95 2.40
N LEU A 49 -4.06 -16.70 2.54
CA LEU A 49 -2.74 -16.19 2.92
C LEU A 49 -1.97 -15.50 1.77
N THR A 50 -2.63 -15.24 0.65
CA THR A 50 -2.02 -14.45 -0.42
C THR A 50 -1.67 -13.05 0.08
N GLY A 51 -0.53 -12.50 -0.34
CA GLY A 51 -0.22 -11.09 -0.07
C GLY A 51 -1.04 -10.14 -0.95
N ILE A 52 -0.80 -8.85 -0.78
CA ILE A 52 -1.09 -7.81 -1.75
C ILE A 52 -0.33 -8.13 -3.07
N PRO A 53 -1.03 -8.29 -4.21
CA PRO A 53 -0.36 -8.54 -5.48
C PRO A 53 0.36 -7.27 -5.99
N PRO A 54 1.53 -7.40 -6.63
CA PRO A 54 2.26 -6.26 -7.18
C PRO A 54 1.49 -5.55 -8.31
N VAL A 55 0.66 -6.29 -9.05
CA VAL A 55 -0.22 -5.76 -10.11
C VAL A 55 -1.64 -6.28 -9.91
N ARG A 56 -2.63 -5.39 -10.05
CA ARG A 56 -4.05 -5.75 -10.10
C ARG A 56 -4.76 -4.82 -11.09
N GLY A 57 -5.10 -5.33 -12.27
CA GLY A 57 -5.64 -4.49 -13.34
C GLY A 57 -4.66 -3.37 -13.71
N HIS A 58 -5.12 -2.13 -13.66
CA HIS A 58 -4.31 -0.93 -13.92
C HIS A 58 -3.56 -0.40 -12.68
N ILE A 59 -3.71 -1.04 -11.52
CA ILE A 59 -3.03 -0.66 -10.27
C ILE A 59 -1.70 -1.41 -10.16
N ILE A 60 -0.62 -0.66 -10.00
CA ILE A 60 0.75 -1.18 -9.83
C ILE A 60 1.32 -0.75 -8.48
N ARG A 61 2.22 -1.57 -7.92
CA ARG A 61 2.87 -1.32 -6.62
C ARG A 61 4.37 -1.51 -6.75
N PRO A 62 5.09 -0.50 -7.27
CA PRO A 62 6.51 -0.65 -7.64
C PRO A 62 7.45 -0.92 -6.45
N LEU A 63 7.08 -0.46 -5.26
CA LEU A 63 7.92 -0.53 -4.06
C LEU A 63 7.74 -1.83 -3.26
N MET A 64 7.00 -2.81 -3.80
CA MET A 64 6.60 -4.02 -3.06
C MET A 64 7.78 -4.89 -2.59
N CYS A 65 8.95 -4.75 -3.23
CA CYS A 65 10.17 -5.47 -2.87
C CYS A 65 11.09 -4.72 -1.88
N LEU A 66 10.71 -3.50 -1.48
CA LEU A 66 11.51 -2.66 -0.60
C LEU A 66 10.89 -2.62 0.80
N SER A 67 11.72 -2.63 1.84
CA SER A 67 11.27 -2.33 3.20
C SER A 67 11.06 -0.84 3.40
N ARG A 68 10.28 -0.48 4.42
CA ARG A 68 10.13 0.91 4.86
C ARG A 68 11.49 1.55 5.18
N GLU A 69 12.38 0.81 5.86
CA GLU A 69 13.73 1.26 6.19
C GLU A 69 14.56 1.57 4.95
N GLN A 70 14.48 0.74 3.90
CA GLN A 70 15.17 1.02 2.63
C GLN A 70 14.63 2.26 1.94
N ILE A 71 13.31 2.50 2.00
CA ILE A 71 12.67 3.69 1.45
C ILE A 71 13.09 4.93 2.23
N GLU A 72 13.02 4.90 3.57
CA GLU A 72 13.40 6.01 4.43
C GLU A 72 14.90 6.34 4.30
N GLY A 73 15.76 5.32 4.22
CA GLY A 73 17.19 5.51 3.96
C GLY A 73 17.49 6.14 2.61
N TYR A 74 16.74 5.78 1.56
CA TYR A 74 16.84 6.45 0.25
C TYR A 74 16.38 7.91 0.33
N LEU A 75 15.29 8.20 1.03
CA LEU A 75 14.79 9.57 1.21
C LEU A 75 15.80 10.45 1.97
N GLU A 76 16.45 9.90 3.00
CA GLU A 76 17.51 10.61 3.74
C GLU A 76 18.73 10.89 2.85
N GLN A 77 19.19 9.89 2.10
CA GLN A 77 20.33 10.03 1.18
C GLN A 77 20.10 11.10 0.11
N GLU A 78 18.88 11.18 -0.42
CA GLU A 78 18.51 12.17 -1.44
C GLU A 78 18.03 13.51 -0.85
N GLY A 79 17.94 13.63 0.47
CA GLY A 79 17.43 14.83 1.14
C GLY A 79 15.96 15.16 0.84
N ILE A 80 15.15 14.13 0.54
CA ILE A 80 13.73 14.28 0.21
C ILE A 80 12.90 14.28 1.49
N ALA A 81 12.29 15.42 1.79
CA ALA A 81 11.37 15.52 2.92
C ALA A 81 10.07 14.73 2.66
N PHE A 82 9.58 14.05 3.70
CA PHE A 82 8.31 13.32 3.68
C PHE A 82 7.50 13.59 4.94
N VAL A 83 6.19 13.32 4.87
CA VAL A 83 5.26 13.48 6.00
C VAL A 83 4.92 12.09 6.55
N VAL A 84 5.09 11.92 7.85
CA VAL A 84 4.58 10.75 8.58
C VAL A 84 3.17 11.07 9.05
N ASP A 85 2.19 10.32 8.55
CA ASP A 85 0.80 10.44 8.98
C ASP A 85 0.66 9.96 10.44
N SER A 86 0.22 10.83 11.34
CA SER A 86 0.04 10.53 12.77
C SER A 86 -1.01 9.45 13.04
N SER A 87 -1.87 9.13 12.08
CA SER A 87 -2.77 7.97 12.17
C SER A 87 -2.03 6.63 12.10
N ASN A 88 -0.78 6.60 11.62
CA ASN A 88 0.09 5.41 11.61
C ASN A 88 0.64 5.01 12.98
N GLU A 89 0.56 5.88 13.97
CA GLU A 89 0.99 5.59 15.35
C GLU A 89 -0.14 4.99 16.20
N LYS A 90 -1.34 4.86 15.64
CA LYS A 90 -2.52 4.36 16.36
C LYS A 90 -2.79 2.91 15.98
N ASP A 91 -2.56 1.99 16.93
CA ASP A 91 -2.94 0.56 16.88
C ASP A 91 -4.46 0.31 16.90
N VAL A 92 -5.26 1.36 16.69
CA VAL A 92 -6.73 1.32 16.80
C VAL A 92 -7.37 0.48 15.70
N TYR A 93 -6.65 0.20 14.61
CA TYR A 93 -7.14 -0.60 13.50
C TYR A 93 -6.19 -1.79 13.24
N LEU A 94 -6.73 -3.01 13.34
CA LEU A 94 -6.14 -4.18 12.65
C LEU A 94 -6.25 -3.93 11.15
N ARG A 95 -5.13 -3.54 10.55
CA ARG A 95 -5.01 -3.14 9.14
C ARG A 95 -4.75 -4.33 8.22
#